data_AF-A0A4S0NM89-F1
#
_entry.id   AF-A0A4S0NM89-F1
#
_cell.length_a   1.000
_cell.length_b   1.000
_cell.length_c   1.000
_cell.angle_alpha   90.00
_cell.angle_beta   90.00
_cell.angle_gamma   90.00
#
_symmetry.space_group_name_H-M   'P 1'
#
loop_
_entity.id
_entity.type
_entity.pdbx_description
1 polymer ?
#
loop_
_entity_poly.entity_id
_entity_poly.type
_entity_poly.pdbx_seq_one_letter_code
_entity_poly.pdbx_strand_id
1 'polypeptide(L)' 'MTMKNLLQQFARDETGATAIEYGLIAAVLSLAIIGGVGQAANAIQWLFSDNNSRLVNAFAQH' A
#
# COMPACT_ATOMS: atom_id res chain seq x y z
N MET A 1 31.40 -2.30 30.99
CA MET A 1 31.30 -2.31 29.51
C MET A 1 31.53 -0.88 29.04
N THR A 2 32.59 -0.61 28.30
CA THR A 2 32.98 0.78 27.96
C THR A 2 32.14 1.29 26.79
N MET A 3 31.87 2.61 26.72
CA MET A 3 31.05 3.26 25.67
C MET A 3 31.48 2.86 24.24
N LYS A 4 32.79 2.66 24.06
CA LYS A 4 33.41 2.15 22.83
C LYS A 4 32.86 0.77 22.39
N ASN A 5 32.59 -0.12 23.34
CA ASN A 5 32.08 -1.47 23.08
C ASN A 5 30.57 -1.47 22.76
N LEU A 6 29.83 -0.49 23.27
CA LEU A 6 28.40 -0.31 22.93
C LEU A 6 28.25 0.21 21.50
N LEU A 7 29.06 1.20 21.11
CA LEU A 7 29.07 1.74 19.75
C LEU A 7 29.51 0.71 18.70
N GLN A 8 30.48 -0.16 19.03
CA GLN A 8 30.89 -1.27 18.16
C GLN A 8 29.83 -2.37 18.01
N GLN A 9 29.03 -2.62 19.05
CA GLN A 9 27.91 -3.57 18.96
C GLN A 9 26.77 -3.00 18.12
N PHE A 10 26.42 -1.71 18.32
CA PHE A 10 25.41 -1.04 17.50
C PHE A 10 25.81 -0.97 16.02
N ALA A 11 27.07 -0.66 15.71
CA ALA A 11 27.58 -0.65 14.33
C ALA A 11 27.65 -2.05 13.68
N ARG A 12 27.62 -3.13 14.48
CA ARG A 12 27.57 -4.52 14.03
C ARG A 12 26.15 -5.10 14.04
N ASP A 13 25.16 -4.31 14.44
CA ASP A 13 23.78 -4.76 14.57
C ASP A 13 23.04 -4.59 13.23
N GLU A 14 22.95 -5.67 12.47
CA GLU A 14 22.29 -5.72 11.15
C GLU A 14 20.76 -5.87 11.27
N THR A 15 20.23 -6.06 12.48
CA THR A 15 18.77 -6.13 12.72
C THR A 15 18.07 -4.80 12.41
N GLY A 16 18.77 -3.67 12.57
CA GLY A 16 18.28 -2.35 12.14
C GLY A 16 18.32 -2.15 10.62
N ALA A 17 19.31 -2.72 9.93
CA ALA A 17 19.39 -2.66 8.47
C ALA A 17 18.24 -3.45 7.81
N THR A 18 17.92 -4.63 8.35
CA THR A 18 16.78 -5.45 7.91
C THR A 18 15.42 -4.80 8.21
N ALA A 19 15.27 -4.07 9.32
CA ALA A 19 14.04 -3.32 9.60
C ALA A 19 13.77 -2.20 8.59
N ILE A 20 14.81 -1.54 8.07
CA ILE A 20 14.68 -0.51 7.03
C ILE A 20 14.28 -1.13 5.68
N GLU A 21 14.82 -2.31 5.34
CA GLU A 21 14.49 -3.02 4.10
C GLU A 21 13.03 -3.48 4.09
N TYR A 22 12.58 -4.15 5.15
CA TYR A 22 11.18 -4.56 5.28
C TYR A 22 10.25 -3.34 5.44
N GLY A 23 10.70 -2.27 6.09
CA GLY A 23 9.98 -1.00 6.16
C GLY A 23 9.76 -0.37 4.78
N LEU A 24 10.77 -0.39 3.90
CA LEU A 24 10.67 0.12 2.53
C LEU A 24 9.71 -0.73 1.68
N ILE A 25 9.78 -2.05 1.79
CA ILE A 25 8.87 -2.97 1.10
C ILE A 25 7.42 -2.73 1.55
N ALA A 26 7.19 -2.61 2.86
CA ALA A 26 5.86 -2.32 3.41
C ALA A 26 5.32 -0.97 2.95
N ALA A 27 6.17 0.06 2.86
CA ALA A 27 5.76 1.37 2.36
C ALA A 27 5.33 1.33 0.89
N VAL A 28 6.12 0.68 0.02
CA VAL A 28 5.79 0.55 -1.41
C VAL A 28 4.52 -0.28 -1.62
N LEU A 29 4.37 -1.39 -0.91
CA LEU A 29 3.15 -2.21 -0.96
C LEU A 29 1.92 -1.43 -0.50
N SER A 30 2.05 -0.67 0.59
CA SER A 30 0.95 0.15 1.11
C SER A 30 0.50 1.20 0.10
N LEU A 31 1.45 1.89 -0.56
CA LEU A 31 1.13 2.88 -1.60
C LEU A 31 0.46 2.24 -2.81
N ALA A 32 0.93 1.08 -3.26
CA ALA A 32 0.32 0.34 -4.36
C ALA A 32 -1.12 -0.08 -4.04
N ILE A 33 -1.36 -0.57 -2.82
CA ILE A 33 -2.70 -0.95 -2.34
C ILE A 33 -3.61 0.26 -2.29
N ILE A 34 -3.18 1.37 -1.66
CA ILE A 34 -4.00 2.59 -1.54
C ILE A 34 -4.36 3.13 -2.94
N GLY A 35 -3.38 3.18 -3.84
CA GLY A 35 -3.60 3.63 -5.22
C GLY A 35 -4.58 2.74 -6.00
N GLY A 36 -4.47 1.41 -5.86
CA GLY A 36 -5.33 0.46 -6.55
C GLY A 36 -6.75 0.39 -5.98
N VAL A 37 -6.88 0.37 -4.64
CA VAL A 37 -8.18 0.25 -3.96
C VAL A 37 -9.07 1.46 -4.24
N GLY A 38 -8.51 2.67 -4.26
CA GLY A 38 -9.29 3.87 -4.59
C GLY A 38 -9.89 3.81 -6.00
N GLN A 39 -9.13 3.36 -7.00
CA GLN A 39 -9.62 3.20 -8.36
C GLN A 39 -10.68 2.10 -8.46
N ALA A 40 -10.47 0.97 -7.80
CA ALA A 40 -11.44 -0.12 -7.76
C ALA A 40 -12.76 0.32 -7.11
N ALA A 41 -12.69 1.05 -5.99
CA ALA A 41 -13.86 1.60 -5.30
C ALA A 41 -14.64 2.56 -6.20
N ASN A 42 -13.95 3.48 -6.87
CA ASN A 42 -14.59 4.40 -7.82
C ASN A 42 -15.27 3.66 -8.98
N ALA A 43 -14.62 2.62 -9.54
CA ALA A 43 -15.19 1.82 -10.62
C ALA A 43 -16.45 1.07 -10.16
N ILE A 44 -16.44 0.50 -8.95
CA ILE A 44 -17.62 -0.16 -8.36
C ILE A 44 -18.73 0.86 -8.12
N GLN A 45 -18.41 2.02 -7.52
CA GLN A 45 -19.40 3.06 -7.26
C GLN A 45 -20.03 3.58 -8.56
N TRP A 46 -19.23 3.83 -9.60
CA TRP A 46 -19.74 4.19 -10.91
C TRP A 46 -20.64 3.09 -11.49
N LEU A 47 -20.27 1.82 -11.36
CA LEU A 47 -21.04 0.72 -11.90
C LEU A 47 -22.44 0.60 -11.26
N PHE A 48 -22.57 0.86 -9.95
CA PHE A 48 -23.80 0.58 -9.20
C PHE A 48 -24.60 1.82 -8.74
N SER A 49 -23.98 2.99 -8.62
CA SER A 49 -24.62 4.20 -8.08
C SER A 49 -24.88 5.28 -9.13
N ASP A 50 -24.37 5.12 -10.35
CA ASP A 50 -24.53 6.10 -11.43
C ASP A 50 -25.64 5.69 -12.40
N ASN A 51 -26.47 6.66 -12.81
CA ASN A 51 -27.56 6.46 -13.78
C ASN A 51 -27.05 6.30 -15.21
N ASN A 52 -25.80 6.68 -15.49
CA ASN A 52 -25.13 6.46 -16.77
C ASN A 52 -24.14 5.29 -16.72
N SER A 53 -24.19 4.50 -15.64
CA SER A 53 -23.36 3.31 -15.47
C SER A 53 -23.58 2.29 -16.59
N ARG A 54 -22.62 1.39 -16.78
CA ARG A 54 -22.78 0.27 -17.73
C ARG A 54 -23.98 -0.60 -17.42
N LEU A 55 -24.32 -0.78 -16.13
CA LEU A 55 -25.48 -1.56 -15.74
C LEU A 55 -26.76 -0.89 -16.23
N VAL A 56 -26.96 0.39 -15.93
CA VAL A 56 -28.17 1.11 -16.34
C VAL A 56 -28.28 1.19 -17.86
N ASN A 57 -27.18 1.46 -18.57
CA ASN A 57 -27.17 1.48 -20.03
C ASN A 57 -27.54 0.12 -20.64
N ALA A 58 -27.08 -0.99 -20.04
CA ALA A 58 -27.42 -2.33 -20.52
C ALA A 58 -28.92 -2.65 -20.34
N PHE A 59 -29.54 -2.18 -19.26
CA PHE A 59 -30.98 -2.33 -19.05
C PHE A 59 -31.82 -1.37 -19.90
N ALA A 60 -31.31 -0.19 -20.23
CA ALA A 60 -32.02 0.80 -21.06
C ALA A 60 -32.06 0.47 -22.55
N GLN A 61 -31.22 -0.46 -23.02
CA GLN A 61 -31.16 -0.91 -24.42
C GLN A 61 -32.17 -2.03 -24.74
N HIS A 62 -32.95 -2.49 -23.76
CA HIS A 62 -34.04 -3.44 -23.90
C HIS A 62 -35.36 -2.81 -23.44
#